data_AF-A0A1B6VFW1-F1
#
_entry.id   AF-A0A1B6VFW1-F1
#
_cell.length_a   1.000
_cell.length_b   1.000
_cell.length_c   1.000
_cell.angle_alpha   90.00
_cell.angle_beta   90.00
_cell.angle_gamma   90.00
#
_symmetry.space_group_name_H-M   'P 1'
#
loop_
_entity.id
_entity.type
_entity.pdbx_description
1 polymer ?
#
loop_
_entity_poly.entity_id
_entity_poly.type
_entity_poly.pdbx_seq_one_letter_code
_entity_poly.pdbx_strand_id
1 'polypeptide(L)'
;MALKPRKRPDASEITAAALGRASRNEEGSAPQPKTRAIGALETARSVNPRLPPAEVVPEDKAVNHNMRVRASTLRALGRAAEEQGMTVKQFIMRAVADKGVAVALPDLENGKITPWRDR
;
A
#
# COMPACT_ATOMS: atom_id res chain seq x y z
N MET A 1 -29.09 -19.83 6.32
CA MET A 1 -28.45 -20.54 5.20
C MET A 1 -27.05 -20.96 5.64
N ALA A 2 -26.75 -22.26 5.68
CA ALA A 2 -25.44 -22.75 6.10
C ALA A 2 -24.49 -22.85 4.90
N LEU A 3 -23.32 -22.18 4.97
CA LEU A 3 -22.29 -22.24 3.94
C LEU A 3 -21.62 -23.63 3.94
N LYS A 4 -21.65 -24.32 2.79
CA LYS A 4 -20.98 -25.61 2.63
C LYS A 4 -19.46 -25.47 2.81
N PRO A 5 -18.79 -26.39 3.52
CA PRO A 5 -17.34 -26.36 3.65
C PRO A 5 -16.68 -26.62 2.29
N ARG A 6 -15.75 -25.74 1.89
CA ARG A 6 -14.95 -25.93 0.67
C ARG A 6 -13.92 -27.04 0.93
N LYS A 7 -13.91 -28.06 0.08
CA LYS A 7 -12.93 -29.15 0.10
C LYS A 7 -11.52 -28.55 -0.08
N ARG A 8 -10.59 -28.86 0.84
CA ARG A 8 -9.19 -28.48 0.67
C ARG A 8 -8.57 -29.35 -0.43
N PRO A 9 -7.81 -28.76 -1.37
CA PRO A 9 -7.06 -29.55 -2.34
C PRO A 9 -6.02 -30.40 -1.62
N ASP A 10 -5.84 -31.63 -2.07
CA ASP A 10 -4.84 -32.53 -1.51
C ASP A 10 -3.43 -32.16 -2.01
N ALA A 11 -2.40 -32.74 -1.39
CA ALA A 11 -1.01 -32.45 -1.77
C ALA A 11 -0.71 -32.81 -3.23
N SER A 12 -1.42 -33.79 -3.79
CA SER A 12 -1.27 -34.22 -5.18
C SER A 12 -1.83 -33.19 -6.16
N GLU A 13 -2.98 -32.58 -5.86
CA GLU A 13 -3.59 -31.50 -6.64
C GLU A 13 -2.71 -30.25 -6.63
N ILE A 14 -2.12 -29.90 -5.48
CA ILE A 14 -1.18 -28.77 -5.37
C ILE A 14 0.06 -29.03 -6.23
N THR A 15 0.59 -30.25 -6.18
CA THR A 15 1.80 -30.64 -6.94
C THR A 15 1.51 -30.68 -8.45
N ALA A 16 0.33 -31.14 -8.86
CA ALA A 16 -0.10 -31.14 -10.26
C ALA A 16 -0.28 -29.73 -10.83
N ALA A 17 -0.81 -28.79 -10.04
CA ALA A 17 -0.92 -27.38 -10.41
C ALA A 17 0.46 -26.71 -10.55
N ALA A 18 1.41 -27.03 -9.66
CA ALA A 18 2.77 -26.51 -9.72
C ALA A 18 3.58 -27.06 -10.91
N LEU A 19 3.31 -28.30 -11.32
CA LEU A 19 3.98 -28.96 -12.45
C LEU A 19 3.29 -28.72 -13.80
N GLY A 20 2.31 -27.82 -13.87
CA GLY A 20 1.76 -27.29 -15.13
C GLY A 20 1.02 -28.31 -15.99
N ARG A 21 0.48 -29.38 -15.40
CA ARG A 21 -0.25 -30.42 -16.13
C ARG A 21 -1.71 -30.45 -15.73
N ALA A 22 -2.44 -29.41 -16.12
CA ALA A 22 -3.90 -29.46 -16.22
C ALA A 22 -4.36 -28.77 -17.51
N SER A 23 -5.18 -29.50 -18.26
CA SER A 23 -5.66 -29.29 -19.61
C SER A 23 -6.22 -27.91 -19.95
N ARG A 24 -6.09 -27.62 -21.25
CA ARG A 24 -6.92 -26.73 -22.08
C ARG A 24 -8.39 -26.70 -21.64
N ASN A 25 -8.86 -25.50 -21.31
CA ASN A 25 -9.99 -24.78 -21.90
C ASN A 25 -10.55 -23.82 -20.86
N GLU A 26 -10.52 -22.51 -21.14
CA GLU A 26 -11.69 -21.63 -21.07
C GLU A 26 -11.33 -20.20 -21.50
N GLU A 27 -12.15 -19.70 -22.41
CA GLU A 27 -12.16 -18.35 -22.95
C GLU A 27 -12.61 -17.37 -21.85
N GLY A 28 -11.81 -16.35 -21.62
CA GLY A 28 -12.11 -15.29 -20.65
C GLY A 28 -11.04 -14.21 -20.74
N SER A 29 -11.25 -13.25 -21.63
CA SER A 29 -10.37 -12.10 -21.80
C SER A 29 -10.33 -11.26 -20.50
N ALA A 30 -9.21 -11.34 -19.79
CA ALA A 30 -8.79 -10.41 -18.75
C ALA A 30 -7.30 -10.12 -18.97
N PRO A 31 -6.82 -8.89 -18.70
CA PRO A 31 -5.63 -8.35 -19.32
C PRO A 31 -4.41 -9.15 -18.88
N GLN A 32 -3.52 -9.50 -19.81
CA GLN A 32 -2.15 -9.90 -19.47
C GLN A 32 -1.28 -8.64 -19.42
N PRO A 33 -0.79 -8.18 -18.26
CA PRO A 33 0.20 -7.12 -18.21
C PRO A 33 1.43 -7.63 -17.47
N LYS A 34 2.15 -8.60 -18.07
CA LYS A 34 3.48 -9.01 -17.58
C LYS A 34 4.44 -9.30 -18.72
N THR A 35 3.96 -9.94 -19.79
CA THR A 35 4.78 -10.31 -20.96
C THR A 35 5.18 -9.12 -21.83
N ARG A 36 4.27 -8.16 -22.06
CA ARG A 36 4.57 -6.98 -22.92
C ARG A 36 5.61 -6.05 -22.32
N ALA A 37 5.58 -5.83 -21.00
CA ALA A 37 6.55 -4.98 -20.32
C ALA A 37 7.95 -5.60 -20.32
N ILE A 38 8.05 -6.91 -20.07
CA ILE A 38 9.31 -7.66 -20.12
C ILE A 38 9.91 -7.64 -21.53
N GLY A 39 9.09 -7.95 -22.56
CA GLY A 39 9.56 -7.97 -23.95
C GLY A 39 10.01 -6.59 -24.49
N ALA A 40 9.35 -5.51 -24.05
CA ALA A 40 9.79 -4.15 -24.37
C ALA A 40 11.14 -3.81 -23.75
N LEU A 41 11.38 -4.26 -22.51
CA LEU A 41 12.64 -4.04 -21.80
C LEU A 41 13.80 -4.83 -22.42
N GLU A 42 13.55 -6.07 -22.84
CA GLU A 42 14.52 -6.92 -23.54
C GLU A 42 14.89 -6.35 -24.92
N THR A 43 13.90 -5.85 -25.66
CA THR A 43 14.12 -5.18 -26.95
C THR A 43 14.88 -3.87 -26.77
N ALA A 44 14.58 -3.08 -25.74
CA ALA A 44 15.33 -1.86 -25.45
C ALA A 44 16.80 -2.15 -25.10
N ARG A 45 17.05 -3.23 -24.34
CA ARG A 45 18.41 -3.69 -23.98
C ARG A 45 19.19 -4.22 -25.19
N SER A 46 18.55 -4.85 -26.16
CA SER A 46 19.22 -5.36 -27.36
C SER A 46 19.59 -4.25 -28.34
N VAL A 47 18.79 -3.19 -28.45
CA VAL A 47 19.02 -2.08 -29.37
C VAL A 47 20.07 -1.10 -28.83
N ASN A 48 20.22 -0.95 -27.51
CA ASN A 48 21.27 -0.11 -26.92
C ASN A 48 21.75 -0.63 -25.54
N PRO A 49 22.73 -1.55 -25.51
CA PRO A 49 23.21 -2.18 -24.27
C PRO A 49 24.05 -1.25 -23.37
N ARG A 50 24.35 -0.02 -23.82
CA ARG A 50 25.15 0.98 -23.08
C ARG A 50 24.32 2.01 -22.33
N LEU A 51 22.99 2.01 -22.52
CA LEU A 51 22.12 2.87 -21.72
C LEU A 51 22.14 2.37 -20.27
N PRO A 52 22.49 3.22 -19.29
CA PRO A 52 22.33 2.86 -17.89
C PRO A 52 20.85 2.50 -17.63
N PRO A 53 20.56 1.56 -16.72
CA PRO A 53 19.19 1.23 -16.35
C PRO A 53 18.41 2.50 -16.04
N ALA A 54 17.19 2.61 -16.56
CA ALA A 54 16.34 3.74 -16.24
C ALA A 54 16.16 3.81 -14.72
N GLU A 55 16.60 4.92 -14.12
CA GLU A 55 16.37 5.19 -12.70
C GLU A 55 14.90 5.54 -12.52
N VAL A 56 14.13 4.56 -12.04
CA VAL A 56 12.75 4.81 -11.64
C VAL A 56 12.79 5.43 -10.25
N VAL A 57 12.47 6.72 -10.15
CA VAL A 57 12.23 7.35 -8.85
C VAL A 57 10.98 6.68 -8.26
N PRO A 58 11.07 6.02 -7.09
CA PRO A 58 9.90 5.43 -6.46
C PRO A 58 8.85 6.51 -6.19
N GLU A 59 7.60 6.20 -6.50
CA GLU A 59 6.47 7.06 -6.11
C GLU A 59 6.44 7.20 -4.58
N ASP A 60 6.27 8.44 -4.11
CA ASP A 60 6.03 8.71 -2.70
C ASP A 60 4.61 8.28 -2.33
N LYS A 61 4.49 7.19 -1.57
CA LYS A 61 3.21 6.57 -1.20
C LYS A 61 2.96 6.72 0.28
N ALA A 62 1.73 7.13 0.62
CA ALA A 62 1.25 7.10 1.99
C ALA A 62 1.28 5.66 2.54
N VAL A 63 1.95 5.48 3.67
CA VAL A 63 2.03 4.21 4.39
C VAL A 63 1.52 4.37 5.82
N ASN A 64 0.95 3.29 6.38
CA ASN A 64 0.45 3.30 7.75
C ASN A 64 1.61 3.15 8.76
N HIS A 65 1.69 4.07 9.71
CA HIS A 65 2.60 3.95 10.85
C HIS A 65 1.83 3.49 12.11
N ASN A 66 2.11 2.26 12.56
CA ASN A 66 1.46 1.69 13.73
C ASN A 66 2.29 1.93 15.00
N MET A 67 1.73 2.67 15.96
CA MET A 67 2.36 2.95 17.25
C MET A 67 1.42 2.56 18.40
N ARG A 68 1.97 1.99 19.47
CA ARG A 68 1.23 1.71 20.71
C ARG A 68 1.43 2.84 21.70
N VAL A 69 0.34 3.43 22.15
CA VAL A 69 0.32 4.49 23.18
C VAL A 69 -0.74 4.19 24.23
N ARG A 70 -0.62 4.79 25.42
CA ARG A 70 -1.65 4.71 26.46
C ARG A 70 -2.89 5.50 26.01
N ALA A 71 -4.08 5.08 26.44
CA ALA A 71 -5.33 5.78 26.15
C ALA A 71 -5.34 7.23 26.68
N SER A 72 -4.69 7.49 27.82
CA SER A 72 -4.53 8.84 28.37
C SER A 72 -3.77 9.77 27.42
N THR A 73 -2.68 9.28 26.82
CA THR A 73 -1.90 10.02 25.81
C THR A 73 -2.74 10.31 24.58
N LEU A 74 -3.48 9.32 24.08
CA LEU A 74 -4.29 9.50 22.87
C LEU A 74 -5.43 10.52 23.09
N ARG A 75 -6.06 10.52 24.28
CA ARG A 75 -7.04 11.55 24.68
C ARG A 75 -6.42 12.94 24.77
N ALA A 76 -5.20 13.05 25.31
CA ALA A 76 -4.50 14.33 25.40
C ALA A 76 -4.20 14.91 24.01
N LEU A 77 -3.71 14.07 23.09
CA LEU A 77 -3.47 14.45 21.69
C LEU A 77 -4.77 14.85 20.98
N GLY A 78 -5.86 14.10 21.21
CA GLY A 78 -7.18 14.43 20.66
C GLY A 78 -7.65 15.83 21.05
N ARG A 79 -7.58 16.17 22.33
CA ARG A 79 -7.97 17.50 22.83
C ARG A 79 -7.08 18.62 22.29
N ALA A 80 -5.76 18.43 22.31
CA ALA A 80 -4.82 19.44 21.80
C ALA A 80 -5.01 19.69 20.29
N ALA A 81 -5.32 18.64 19.51
CA ALA A 81 -5.62 18.79 18.09
C ALA A 81 -6.96 19.51 17.86
N GLU A 82 -7.98 19.21 18.66
CA GLU A 82 -9.30 19.87 18.62
C GLU A 82 -9.21 21.36 18.93
N GLU A 83 -8.45 21.74 19.96
CA GLU A 83 -8.18 23.14 20.32
C GLU A 83 -7.57 23.95 19.18
N GLN A 84 -6.79 23.29 18.30
CA GLN A 84 -6.16 23.91 17.13
C GLN A 84 -6.97 23.74 15.83
N GLY A 85 -8.15 23.12 15.88
CA GLY A 85 -8.94 22.84 14.69
C GLY A 85 -8.22 21.92 13.69
N MET A 86 -7.45 20.94 14.20
CA MET A 86 -6.64 20.01 13.41
C MET A 86 -7.02 18.56 13.69
N THR A 87 -6.66 17.66 12.77
CA THR A 87 -6.64 16.23 13.09
C THR A 87 -5.45 15.88 13.97
N VAL A 88 -5.56 14.80 14.75
CA VAL A 88 -4.43 14.26 15.54
C VAL A 88 -3.20 13.97 14.67
N LYS A 89 -3.40 13.49 13.43
CA LYS A 89 -2.30 13.27 12.48
C LYS A 89 -1.53 14.56 12.24
N GLN A 90 -2.22 15.62 11.84
CA GLN A 90 -1.57 16.91 11.55
C GLN A 90 -0.95 17.54 12.78
N PHE A 91 -1.61 17.46 13.94
CA PHE A 91 -1.05 17.95 15.19
C PHE A 91 0.32 17.29 15.47
N ILE A 92 0.40 15.96 15.31
CA ILE A 92 1.66 15.22 15.45
C ILE A 92 2.66 15.62 14.37
N MET A 93 2.25 15.66 13.10
CA MET A 93 3.13 15.96 11.97
C MET A 93 3.69 17.37 12.03
N ARG A 94 2.90 18.34 12.49
CA ARG A 94 3.36 19.71 12.74
C ARG A 94 4.36 19.77 13.88
N ALA A 95 4.10 19.09 15.00
CA ALA A 95 5.06 19.01 16.10
C ALA A 95 6.38 18.34 15.67
N VAL A 96 6.34 17.37 14.76
CA VAL A 96 7.52 16.73 14.16
C VAL A 96 8.26 17.72 13.26
N ALA A 97 7.56 18.47 12.41
CA ALA A 97 8.14 19.52 11.57
C ALA A 97 8.80 20.64 12.40
N ASP A 98 8.18 21.04 13.52
CA ASP A 98 8.71 22.04 14.46
C ASP A 98 10.04 21.58 15.12
N LYS A 99 10.33 20.28 15.11
CA LYS A 99 11.63 19.73 15.52
C LYS A 99 12.66 19.66 14.39
N GLY A 100 12.35 20.21 13.22
CA GLY A 100 13.24 20.25 12.06
C GLY A 100 13.22 18.97 11.22
N VAL A 101 12.27 18.07 11.45
CA VAL A 101 12.10 16.87 10.62
C VAL A 101 11.36 17.25 9.35
N ALA A 102 11.86 16.84 8.18
CA ALA A 102 11.18 17.04 6.92
C ALA A 102 9.89 16.21 6.87
N VAL A 103 8.75 16.87 6.66
CA VAL A 103 7.42 16.26 6.57
C VAL A 103 6.83 16.64 5.22
N ALA A 104 6.18 15.68 4.55
CA ALA A 104 5.51 15.93 3.29
C ALA A 104 4.34 16.90 3.49
N LEU A 105 4.18 17.88 2.58
CA LEU A 105 3.11 18.88 2.67
C LEU A 105 1.70 18.29 2.84
N PRO A 106 1.32 17.20 2.14
CA PRO A 106 -0.01 16.58 2.31
C PRO A 106 -0.29 16.06 3.73
N ASP A 107 0.75 15.81 4.53
CA ASP A 107 0.60 15.38 5.93
C ASP A 107 0.34 16.54 6.90
N LEU A 108 0.52 17.78 6.44
CA LEU A 108 0.25 19.01 7.19
C LEU A 108 -1.12 19.62 6.83
N GLU A 109 -1.68 19.27 5.67
CA GLU A 109 -2.96 19.80 5.16
C GLU A 109 -4.17 19.29 5.95
N ASN A 110 -5.19 20.15 6.06
CA ASN A 110 -6.41 19.87 6.82
C ASN A 110 -7.36 18.96 6.03
N GLY A 111 -7.49 17.72 6.51
CA GLY A 111 -8.53 16.79 6.07
C GLY A 111 -9.87 17.01 6.80
N LYS A 112 -10.80 16.08 6.64
CA LYS A 112 -12.03 16.05 7.45
C LYS A 112 -11.69 15.82 8.93
N ILE A 113 -12.09 16.75 9.78
CA ILE A 113 -11.88 16.66 11.23
C ILE A 113 -13.03 15.84 11.82
N THR A 114 -12.72 14.65 12.34
CA THR A 114 -13.64 13.88 13.19
C THR A 114 -13.23 14.08 14.66
N PRO A 115 -14.13 14.65 15.50
CA PRO A 115 -13.88 14.85 16.92
C PRO A 115 -13.47 13.55 17.61
N TRP A 116 -12.61 13.63 18.63
CA TRP A 116 -12.12 12.43 19.34
C TRP A 116 -13.24 11.59 19.96
N ARG A 117 -14.33 12.23 20.39
CA ARG A 117 -15.48 11.55 21.01
C ARG A 117 -16.28 10.71 20.02
N ASP A 118 -16.17 11.00 18.73
CA ASP A 118 -16.97 10.41 17.66
C ASP A 118 -16.18 9.40 16.81
N ARG A 119 -15.02 8.92 17.32
CA ARG A 119 -14.13 7.98 16.65
C ARG A 119 -14.32 6.54 17.11
#